data_AF-A0A3N9VN81-F1
#
_entry.id   AF-A0A3N9VN81-F1
#
_cell.length_a   1.000
_cell.length_b   1.000
_cell.length_c   1.000
_cell.angle_alpha   90.00
_cell.angle_beta   90.00
_cell.angle_gamma   90.00
#
_symmetry.space_group_name_H-M   'P 1'
#
loop_
_entity.id
_entity.type
_entity.pdbx_description
1 polymer ?
#
loop_
_entity_poly.entity_id
_entity_poly.type
_entity_poly.pdbx_seq_one_letter_code
_entity_poly.pdbx_strand_id
1 'polypeptide(L)'
;MRKSLLSVFQLSIALLVTIVLKKTFQKDGIDRKALQKEILDSPCEELFDFKEPSFELPEKARLFQSYRCERCGENAPEPVIRLVEGQKVCLDCYPAYSRGWQA
;
A
#
# COMPACT_ATOMS: atom_id res chain seq x y z
N MET A 1 -1.32 0.83 22.35
CA MET A 1 -0.55 1.93 21.70
C MET A 1 -0.42 1.64 20.21
N ARG A 2 -0.88 2.52 19.31
CA ARG A 2 -0.69 2.37 17.86
C ARG A 2 0.67 2.97 17.50
N LYS A 3 1.64 2.14 17.13
CA LYS A 3 2.92 2.60 16.58
C LYS A 3 2.68 2.95 15.11
N SER A 4 2.94 4.19 14.71
CA SER A 4 2.88 4.58 13.31
C SER A 4 4.15 4.07 12.63
N LEU A 5 3.96 3.25 11.59
CA LEU A 5 5.04 2.61 10.84
C LEU A 5 4.92 3.02 9.38
N LEU A 6 6.04 3.46 8.81
CA LEU A 6 6.14 3.80 7.40
C LEU A 6 7.32 3.04 6.80
N SER A 7 7.08 2.29 5.73
CA SER A 7 8.14 1.64 4.97
C SER A 7 8.39 2.42 3.68
N VAL A 8 9.64 2.77 3.44
CA VAL A 8 10.07 3.53 2.25
C VAL A 8 11.01 2.67 1.42
N PHE A 9 10.80 2.67 0.10
CA PHE A 9 11.53 1.84 -0.85
C PHE A 9 12.09 2.70 -1.96
N GLN A 10 13.38 2.53 -2.28
CA GLN A 10 14.01 3.13 -3.45
C GLN A 10 14.44 2.05 -4.43
N LEU A 11 13.63 1.85 -5.48
CA LEU A 11 13.80 0.79 -6.48
C LEU A 11 15.09 0.91 -7.31
N SER A 12 15.65 2.12 -7.48
CA SER A 12 16.86 2.34 -8.28
C SER A 12 18.15 1.81 -7.62
N ILE A 13 18.18 1.78 -6.29
CA ILE A 13 19.36 1.38 -5.50
C ILE A 13 19.07 0.18 -4.59
N ALA A 14 17.89 -0.45 -4.75
CA ALA A 14 17.44 -1.55 -3.92
C ALA A 14 17.52 -1.28 -2.40
N LEU A 15 17.28 -0.04 -1.99
CA LEU A 15 17.29 0.35 -0.58
C LEU A 15 15.88 0.29 -0.01
N LEU A 16 15.77 -0.29 1.18
CA LEU A 16 14.52 -0.44 1.87
C LEU A 16 14.74 -0.22 3.38
N VAL A 17 14.02 0.76 3.92
CA VAL A 17 14.09 1.15 5.34
C VAL A 17 12.69 1.30 5.90
N THR A 18 12.49 0.77 7.11
CA THR A 18 11.28 1.01 7.91
C THR A 18 11.56 2.08 8.96
N ILE A 19 10.73 3.11 8.96
CA ILE A 19 10.75 4.24 9.90
C ILE A 19 9.62 4.03 10.89
N VAL A 20 9.95 3.98 12.18
CA VAL A 20 8.97 3.80 13.26
C VAL A 20 9.02 4.99 14.19
N LEU A 21 7.88 5.65 14.41
CA LEU A 21 7.79 6.71 15.40
C LEU A 21 7.94 6.09 16.81
N LYS A 22 9.03 6.45 17.50
CA LYS A 22 9.35 5.97 18.85
C LYS A 22 8.76 6.88 19.91
N LYS A 23 8.84 8.20 19.71
CA LYS A 23 8.40 9.18 20.70
C LYS A 23 6.87 9.21 20.77
N THR A 24 6.35 9.12 21.99
CA THR A 24 4.91 9.26 22.25
C THR A 24 4.64 10.67 22.73
N PHE A 25 3.84 11.42 21.99
CA PHE A 25 3.43 12.76 22.39
C PHE A 25 2.14 12.66 23.20
N GLN A 26 2.19 13.10 24.46
CA GLN A 26 0.98 13.27 25.27
C GLN A 26 0.21 14.47 24.73
N LYS A 27 -1.01 14.25 24.24
CA LYS A 27 -1.80 15.31 23.58
C LYS A 27 -2.67 16.10 24.56
N ASP A 28 -2.74 15.67 25.81
CA ASP A 28 -3.65 16.24 26.80
C ASP A 28 -3.07 17.52 27.39
N GLY A 29 -3.77 18.65 27.18
CA GLY A 29 -3.43 19.94 27.78
C GLY A 29 -2.29 20.73 27.12
N ILE A 30 -1.71 20.25 26.02
CA ILE A 30 -0.61 20.94 25.32
C ILE A 30 -1.14 21.85 24.21
N ASP A 31 -0.64 23.09 24.14
CA ASP A 31 -0.87 23.98 23.01
C ASP A 31 -0.29 23.40 21.72
N ARG A 32 -1.14 23.29 20.69
CA ARG A 32 -0.78 22.70 19.39
C ARG A 32 0.46 23.34 18.78
N LYS A 33 0.65 24.65 18.93
CA LYS A 33 1.83 25.35 18.37
C LYS A 33 3.12 24.94 19.08
N ALA A 34 3.08 24.81 20.40
CA ALA A 34 4.21 24.34 21.19
C ALA A 34 4.62 22.91 20.80
N LEU A 35 3.64 22.00 20.67
CA LEU A 35 3.89 20.63 20.23
C LEU A 35 4.48 20.57 18.81
N GLN A 36 3.95 21.37 17.88
CA GLN A 36 4.48 21.43 16.52
C GLN A 36 5.95 21.88 16.51
N LYS A 37 6.28 22.91 17.30
CA LYS A 37 7.65 23.40 17.42
C LYS A 37 8.58 22.32 17.96
N GLU A 38 8.18 21.63 19.02
CA GLU A 38 8.96 20.53 19.59
C GLU A 38 9.25 19.44 18.55
N ILE A 39 8.24 19.02 17.77
CA ILE A 39 8.42 17.99 16.74
C ILE A 39 9.39 18.45 15.64
N LEU A 40 9.29 19.70 15.19
CA LEU A 40 10.11 20.23 14.10
C LEU A 40 11.55 20.51 14.51
N ASP A 41 11.76 20.89 15.77
CA ASP A 41 13.09 21.23 16.30
C ASP A 41 13.84 20.00 16.85
N SER A 42 13.15 18.87 17.08
CA SER A 42 13.77 17.64 17.59
C SER A 42 14.61 16.92 16.51
N PRO A 43 15.78 16.37 16.87
CA PRO A 43 16.55 15.50 15.98
C PRO A 43 15.77 14.26 15.53
N CYS A 44 16.03 13.80 14.30
CA CYS A 44 15.34 12.65 13.72
C CYS A 44 15.53 11.37 14.54
N GLU A 45 16.72 11.15 15.10
CA GLU A 45 17.10 9.97 15.88
C GLU A 45 16.36 9.86 17.23
N GLU A 46 15.87 10.99 17.75
CA GLU A 46 15.05 11.02 18.96
C GLU A 46 13.58 10.69 18.67
N LEU A 47 13.14 11.00 17.45
CA LEU A 47 11.76 10.81 17.01
C LEU A 47 11.52 9.41 16.44
N PHE A 48 12.47 8.90 15.65
CA PHE A 48 12.29 7.72 14.81
C PHE A 48 13.35 6.64 15.03
N ASP A 49 12.93 5.38 15.01
CA ASP A 49 13.82 4.23 14.82
C ASP A 49 13.85 3.86 13.32
N PHE A 50 15.05 3.60 12.80
CA PHE A 50 15.27 3.08 11.45
C PHE A 50 15.63 1.59 11.55
N LYS A 51 14.94 0.75 10.79
CA LYS A 51 15.12 -0.71 10.80
C LYS A 51 15.13 -1.27 9.40
N GLU A 52 15.83 -2.38 9.22
CA GLU A 52 15.65 -3.25 8.07
C GLU A 52 14.29 -3.96 8.20
N PRO A 53 13.42 -3.88 7.19
CA PRO A 53 12.16 -4.61 7.22
C PRO A 53 12.36 -6.11 6.99
N SER A 54 11.38 -6.86 7.46
CA SER A 54 11.34 -8.33 7.37
C SER A 54 10.86 -8.86 6.01
N PHE A 55 10.71 -8.01 5.00
CA PHE A 55 10.16 -8.38 3.70
C PHE A 55 10.99 -7.79 2.57
N GLU A 56 10.94 -8.44 1.42
CA GLU A 56 11.75 -8.08 0.26
C GLU A 56 11.16 -6.89 -0.50
N LEU A 57 11.99 -6.30 -1.36
CA LEU A 57 11.53 -5.29 -2.30
C LEU A 57 10.40 -5.86 -3.18
N PRO A 58 9.33 -5.09 -3.42
CA PRO A 58 8.32 -5.51 -4.37
C PRO A 58 8.96 -5.62 -5.76
N GLU A 59 8.42 -6.54 -6.56
CA GLU A 59 8.81 -6.65 -7.96
C GLU A 59 8.50 -5.36 -8.73
N LYS A 60 9.18 -5.17 -9.87
CA LYS A 60 8.85 -4.07 -10.78
C LYS A 60 7.44 -4.26 -11.34
N ALA A 61 6.79 -3.14 -11.66
CA ALA A 61 5.51 -3.15 -12.36
C ALA A 61 5.61 -4.02 -13.63
N ARG A 62 4.79 -5.07 -13.68
CA ARG A 62 4.71 -5.98 -14.82
C ARG A 62 3.93 -5.33 -15.96
N LEU A 63 4.36 -5.57 -17.19
CA LEU A 63 3.57 -5.23 -18.38
C LEU A 63 2.67 -6.41 -18.71
N PHE A 64 1.37 -6.22 -18.58
CA PHE A 64 0.37 -7.24 -18.88
C PHE A 64 -0.18 -7.07 -20.30
N GLN A 65 -0.58 -8.18 -20.90
CA GLN A 65 -1.36 -8.15 -22.14
C GLN A 65 -2.73 -7.54 -21.87
N SER A 66 -3.25 -6.78 -22.82
CA SER A 66 -4.60 -6.23 -22.78
C SER A 66 -5.54 -7.10 -23.59
N TYR A 67 -6.66 -7.50 -23.01
CA TYR A 67 -7.72 -8.23 -23.71
C TYR A 67 -8.99 -7.39 -23.74
N ARG A 68 -9.72 -7.50 -24.84
CA ARG A 68 -11.04 -6.90 -24.97
C ARG A 68 -12.07 -7.73 -24.21
N CYS A 69 -12.84 -7.10 -23.34
CA CYS A 69 -13.99 -7.68 -22.68
C CYS A 69 -15.09 -7.97 -23.71
N GLU A 70 -15.56 -9.22 -23.77
CA GLU A 70 -16.59 -9.65 -24.71
C GLU A 70 -18.00 -9.16 -24.33
N ARG A 71 -18.18 -8.54 -23.16
CA ARG A 71 -19.46 -7.95 -22.71
C ARG A 71 -19.55 -6.44 -22.91
N CYS A 72 -18.61 -5.66 -22.35
CA CYS A 72 -18.63 -4.18 -22.46
C CYS A 72 -17.80 -3.65 -23.64
N GLY A 73 -16.89 -4.44 -24.20
CA GLY A 73 -16.05 -4.05 -25.34
C GLY A 73 -14.80 -3.23 -24.98
N GLU A 74 -14.59 -2.90 -23.71
CA GLU A 74 -13.40 -2.20 -23.21
C GLU A 74 -12.20 -3.15 -23.06
N ASN A 75 -10.98 -2.60 -23.04
CA ASN A 75 -9.77 -3.38 -22.77
C ASN A 75 -9.51 -3.46 -21.27
N ALA A 76 -9.18 -4.65 -20.79
CA ALA A 76 -8.71 -4.86 -19.43
C ALA A 76 -7.42 -5.70 -19.42
N PRO A 77 -6.51 -5.47 -18.45
CA PRO A 77 -5.26 -6.21 -18.37
C PRO A 77 -5.48 -7.67 -17.97
N GLU A 78 -4.57 -8.54 -18.40
CA GLU A 78 -4.61 -9.99 -18.18
C GLU A 78 -5.02 -10.44 -16.75
N PRO A 79 -4.47 -9.88 -15.66
CA PRO A 79 -4.74 -10.37 -14.31
C PRO A 79 -6.19 -10.16 -13.83
N VAL A 80 -6.91 -9.22 -14.46
CA VAL A 80 -8.28 -8.85 -14.08
C VAL A 80 -9.32 -9.35 -15.09
N ILE A 81 -8.88 -10.02 -16.16
CA ILE A 81 -9.76 -10.77 -17.05
C ILE A 81 -10.18 -12.07 -16.36
N ARG A 82 -11.43 -12.45 -16.56
CA ARG A 82 -12.05 -13.70 -16.09
C ARG A 82 -12.60 -14.46 -17.29
N LEU A 83 -12.54 -15.78 -17.21
CA LEU A 83 -13.19 -16.65 -18.17
C LEU A 83 -14.59 -17.01 -17.66
N VAL A 84 -15.61 -16.66 -18.43
CA VAL A 84 -17.01 -16.97 -18.13
C VAL A 84 -17.59 -17.67 -19.36
N GLU A 85 -17.91 -18.96 -19.24
CA GLU A 85 -18.47 -19.75 -20.35
C GLU A 85 -17.61 -19.67 -21.63
N GLY A 86 -16.29 -19.59 -21.48
CA GLY A 86 -15.33 -19.48 -22.58
C GLY A 86 -15.05 -18.04 -23.06
N GLN A 87 -15.81 -17.05 -22.59
CA GLN A 87 -15.64 -15.65 -22.94
C GLN A 87 -14.67 -14.94 -21.99
N LYS A 88 -13.85 -14.02 -22.52
CA LYS A 88 -13.02 -13.10 -21.73
C LYS A 88 -13.85 -11.93 -21.25
N VAL A 89 -13.96 -11.77 -19.94
CA VAL A 89 -14.81 -10.75 -19.30
C VAL A 89 -13.99 -9.96 -18.28
N CYS A 90 -14.13 -8.63 -18.24
CA CYS A 90 -13.47 -7.80 -17.23
C CYS A 90 -14.07 -8.02 -15.83
N LEU A 91 -13.37 -7.57 -14.79
CA LEU A 91 -13.80 -7.73 -13.40
C LEU A 91 -15.19 -7.12 -13.13
N ASP A 92 -15.50 -5.97 -13.74
CA ASP A 92 -16.79 -5.28 -13.53
C ASP A 92 -17.95 -6.01 -14.20
N CYS A 93 -17.69 -6.68 -15.32
CA CYS A 93 -18.70 -7.46 -16.04
C CYS A 93 -18.80 -8.91 -15.53
N TYR A 94 -17.90 -9.34 -14.63
CA TYR A 94 -17.87 -10.70 -14.10
C TYR A 94 -19.08 -10.96 -13.20
N PRO A 95 -19.90 -12.00 -13.47
CA PRO A 95 -20.99 -12.35 -12.59
C PRO A 95 -20.41 -13.00 -11.33
N ALA A 96 -20.36 -12.26 -10.23
CA ALA A 96 -19.79 -12.74 -8.97
C ALA A 96 -20.45 -14.06 -8.55
N TYR A 97 -19.64 -15.10 -8.41
CA TYR A 97 -20.09 -16.40 -7.93
C TYR A 97 -19.75 -16.54 -6.45
N SER A 98 -20.77 -16.54 -5.59
CA SER A 98 -20.60 -16.82 -4.17
C SER A 98 -21.60 -17.89 -3.73
N ARG A 99 -21.15 -18.79 -2.83
CA ARG A 99 -21.99 -19.82 -2.20
C ARG A 99 -22.08 -19.59 -0.67
N GLY A 100 -22.14 -18.34 -0.24
CA GLY A 100 -22.18 -17.98 1.19
C GLY A 100 -20.84 -18.06 1.93
N TRP A 101 -19.77 -18.46 1.25
CA TRP A 101 -18.41 -18.33 1.75
C TRP A 101 -17.91 -16.94 1.38
N GLN A 102 -17.70 -16.08 2.39
CA GLN A 102 -17.04 -14.81 2.18
C GLN A 102 -15.58 -15.10 1.80
N ALA A 103 -15.18 -14.67 0.60
CA ALA A 103 -13.81 -14.69 0.14
C ALA A 103 -13.05 -13.46 0.65
#